data_AF-A0A4R5WKD2-F1
#
_entry.id   AF-A0A4R5WKD2-F1
#
_cell.length_a   1.000
_cell.length_b   1.000
_cell.length_c   1.000
_cell.angle_alpha   90.00
_cell.angle_beta   90.00
_cell.angle_gamma   90.00
#
_symmetry.space_group_name_H-M   'P 1'
#
loop_
_entity.id
_entity.type
_entity.pdbx_description
1 polymer ?
#
loop_
_entity_poly.entity_id
_entity_poly.type
_entity_poly.pdbx_seq_one_letter_code
_entity_poly.pdbx_strand_id
1 'polypeptide(L)'
;MSKYTPVNPAEYTIELANTGGPSIPVVYFVTPDGIPCTFTDGSAGCIGDNLPGIQSKDKNPYTYVDTVSGIQRAGSTQFVNNSVHGTPIKQLPPMHSIAVGGVTCGVDGAGLTACKDSENEGFILSPSWSGWLKHTG
;
A
#
# COMPACT_ATOMS: atom_id res chain seq x y z
N MET A 1 -0.63 -12.58 9.34
CA MET A 1 -1.16 -12.79 7.98
C MET A 1 -1.15 -14.26 7.53
N SER A 2 -0.93 -15.25 8.42
CA SER A 2 -0.89 -16.68 8.07
C SER A 2 -2.20 -17.28 7.55
N LYS A 3 -3.31 -16.55 7.66
CA LYS A 3 -4.63 -16.94 7.12
C LYS A 3 -4.89 -16.41 5.70
N TYR A 4 -3.97 -15.62 5.14
CA TYR A 4 -4.11 -14.97 3.85
C TYR A 4 -3.37 -15.80 2.79
N THR A 5 -3.95 -15.96 1.61
CA THR A 5 -3.32 -16.68 0.50
C THR A 5 -2.27 -15.77 -0.16
N PRO A 6 -0.99 -16.19 -0.23
CA PRO A 6 0.04 -15.38 -0.85
C PRO A 6 -0.14 -15.33 -2.37
N VAL A 7 0.06 -14.14 -2.97
CA VAL A 7 0.17 -13.96 -4.42
C VAL A 7 1.62 -13.83 -4.85
N ASN A 8 1.88 -14.06 -6.14
CA ASN A 8 3.19 -13.78 -6.73
C ASN A 8 3.35 -12.28 -7.03
N PRO A 9 4.31 -11.56 -6.40
CA PRO A 9 4.49 -10.13 -6.62
C PRO A 9 4.86 -9.77 -8.06
N ALA A 10 5.46 -10.69 -8.83
CA ALA A 10 5.78 -10.45 -10.24
C ALA A 10 4.55 -10.15 -11.11
N GLU A 11 3.36 -10.64 -10.71
CA GLU A 11 2.09 -10.35 -11.41
C GLU A 11 1.54 -8.94 -11.14
N TYR A 12 2.17 -8.22 -10.21
CA TYR A 12 1.79 -6.89 -9.73
C TYR A 12 2.90 -5.86 -10.05
N THR A 13 3.98 -6.30 -10.70
CA THR A 13 5.08 -5.44 -11.11
C THR A 13 4.70 -4.61 -12.32
N ILE A 14 4.96 -3.31 -12.25
CA ILE A 14 4.93 -2.39 -13.38
C ILE A 14 6.36 -1.88 -13.60
N GLU A 15 6.84 -1.99 -14.83
CA GLU A 15 8.15 -1.50 -15.24
C GLU A 15 8.08 0.01 -15.53
N LEU A 16 8.67 0.82 -14.65
CA LEU A 16 8.70 2.26 -14.84
C LEU A 16 9.83 2.66 -15.77
N ALA A 17 9.53 3.57 -16.71
CA ALA A 17 10.53 4.13 -17.59
C ALA A 17 11.55 4.97 -16.79
N ASN A 18 12.83 4.71 -17.05
CA ASN A 18 13.94 5.43 -16.44
C ASN A 18 14.83 6.00 -17.56
N THR A 19 14.73 7.30 -17.82
CA THR A 19 15.41 7.94 -18.95
C THR A 19 16.94 7.77 -18.84
N GLY A 20 17.53 7.03 -19.79
CA GLY A 20 18.98 6.78 -19.81
C GLY A 20 19.45 5.63 -18.92
N GLY A 21 18.53 4.87 -18.32
CA GLY A 21 18.84 3.70 -17.48
C GLY A 21 17.93 2.50 -17.75
N PRO A 22 18.14 1.37 -17.06
CA PRO A 22 17.20 0.26 -17.07
C PRO A 22 15.88 0.66 -16.40
N SER A 23 14.78 0.05 -16.86
CA SER A 23 13.47 0.18 -16.22
C SER A 23 13.53 -0.16 -14.74
N ILE A 24 12.69 0.49 -13.95
CA ILE A 24 12.61 0.29 -12.51
C ILE A 24 11.36 -0.55 -12.22
N PRO A 25 11.51 -1.82 -11.80
CA PRO A 25 10.37 -2.66 -11.43
C PRO A 25 9.79 -2.18 -10.11
N VAL A 26 8.50 -1.83 -10.10
CA VAL A 26 7.79 -1.43 -8.88
C VAL A 26 6.51 -2.25 -8.74
N VAL A 27 6.28 -2.79 -7.54
CA VAL A 27 5.10 -3.60 -7.24
C VAL A 27 3.98 -2.69 -6.77
N TYR A 28 2.87 -2.68 -7.49
CA TYR A 28 1.67 -1.93 -7.17
C TYR A 28 0.49 -2.87 -6.99
N PHE A 29 -0.39 -2.56 -6.05
CA PHE A 29 -1.68 -3.23 -5.95
C PHE A 29 -2.77 -2.25 -5.54
N VAL A 30 -4.01 -2.58 -5.87
CA VAL A 30 -5.19 -1.88 -5.37
C VAL A 30 -5.92 -2.79 -4.39
N THR A 31 -6.35 -2.25 -3.26
CA THR A 31 -7.16 -2.99 -2.29
C THR A 31 -8.57 -3.23 -2.85
N PRO A 32 -9.35 -4.19 -2.30
CA PRO A 32 -10.72 -4.45 -2.76
C PRO A 32 -11.64 -3.22 -2.71
N ASP A 33 -11.37 -2.27 -1.82
CA ASP A 33 -12.08 -1.00 -1.65
C ASP A 33 -11.48 0.16 -2.48
N GLY A 34 -10.53 -0.12 -3.37
CA GLY A 34 -10.05 0.84 -4.36
C GLY A 34 -8.89 1.73 -3.91
N ILE A 35 -8.19 1.37 -2.84
CA ILE A 35 -7.04 2.12 -2.33
C ILE A 35 -5.77 1.65 -3.05
N PRO A 36 -5.04 2.52 -3.74
CA PRO A 36 -3.77 2.15 -4.36
C PRO A 36 -2.65 2.11 -3.33
N CYS A 37 -1.83 1.07 -3.44
CA CYS A 37 -0.67 0.82 -2.60
C CYS A 37 0.55 0.42 -3.44
N THR A 38 1.75 0.67 -2.92
CA THR A 38 3.02 0.42 -3.60
C THR A 38 4.05 -0.13 -2.63
N PHE A 39 4.99 -0.91 -3.16
CA PHE A 39 6.25 -1.25 -2.50
C PHE A 39 7.37 -0.40 -3.07
N THR A 40 8.04 0.38 -2.24
CA THR A 40 9.11 1.29 -2.68
C THR A 40 10.15 1.43 -1.57
N ASP A 41 11.43 1.37 -1.92
CA ASP A 41 12.57 1.53 -1.01
C ASP A 41 12.52 0.64 0.24
N GLY A 42 12.07 -0.61 0.09
CA GLY A 42 11.94 -1.56 1.19
C GLY A 42 10.78 -1.26 2.16
N SER A 43 9.88 -0.36 1.79
CA SER A 43 8.64 -0.06 2.51
C SER A 43 7.42 -0.47 1.67
N ALA A 44 6.26 -0.55 2.33
CA ALA A 44 4.98 -0.54 1.64
C ALA A 44 4.14 0.62 2.12
N GLY A 45 3.42 1.27 1.21
CA GLY A 45 2.55 2.39 1.56
C GLY A 45 1.32 2.48 0.67
N CYS A 46 0.29 3.12 1.21
CA CYS A 46 -0.98 3.39 0.53
C CYS A 46 -1.26 4.89 0.56
N ILE A 47 -1.85 5.41 -0.50
CA ILE A 47 -2.19 6.83 -0.60
C ILE A 47 -3.61 6.99 -1.12
N GLY A 48 -4.34 7.95 -0.56
CA GLY A 48 -5.70 8.25 -0.99
C GLY A 48 -6.26 9.47 -0.30
N ASP A 49 -7.33 10.01 -0.85
CA ASP A 49 -8.11 11.09 -0.23
C ASP A 49 -9.23 10.55 0.66
N ASN A 50 -9.44 9.24 0.67
CA ASN A 50 -10.53 8.53 1.34
C ASN A 50 -10.04 7.30 2.12
N LEU A 51 -8.78 7.29 2.60
CA LEU A 51 -8.28 6.18 3.43
C LEU A 51 -9.20 5.97 4.66
N PRO A 52 -9.69 4.75 4.89
CA PRO A 52 -10.68 4.49 5.94
C PRO A 52 -10.06 4.75 7.30
N GLY A 53 -10.85 5.19 8.27
CA GLY A 53 -10.42 5.41 9.66
C GLY A 53 -9.40 6.54 9.88
N ILE A 54 -8.94 7.23 8.83
CA ILE A 54 -8.03 8.37 8.93
C ILE A 54 -8.80 9.65 9.28
N GLN A 55 -8.23 10.46 10.18
CA GLN A 55 -8.82 11.72 10.60
C GLN A 55 -8.56 12.84 9.57
N SER A 56 -9.51 13.76 9.41
CA SER A 56 -9.39 14.89 8.47
C SER A 56 -8.15 15.77 8.69
N LYS A 57 -7.61 15.80 9.93
CA LYS A 57 -6.38 16.55 10.25
C LYS A 57 -5.13 15.96 9.57
N ASP A 58 -5.19 14.73 9.10
CA ASP A 58 -4.07 14.01 8.47
C ASP A 58 -4.19 13.98 6.93
N LYS A 59 -5.06 14.81 6.37
CA LYS A 59 -5.34 14.94 4.92
C LYS A 59 -4.94 16.32 4.38
N ASN A 60 -4.20 16.39 3.27
CA ASN A 60 -3.99 17.65 2.53
C ASN A 60 -3.40 17.49 1.10
N PRO A 61 -4.20 17.34 0.02
CA PRO A 61 -5.57 16.85 -0.01
C PRO A 61 -5.65 15.32 0.08
N TYR A 62 -4.51 14.63 0.09
CA TYR A 62 -4.40 13.18 0.29
C TYR A 62 -3.78 12.87 1.65
N THR A 63 -3.90 11.62 2.07
CA THR A 63 -3.13 11.01 3.14
C THR A 63 -2.28 9.91 2.54
N TYR A 64 -1.02 9.85 2.96
CA TYR A 64 -0.10 8.75 2.71
C TYR A 64 0.16 8.02 4.04
N VAL A 65 0.21 6.70 4.00
CA VAL A 65 0.64 5.89 5.13
C VAL A 65 1.63 4.85 4.63
N ASP A 66 2.73 4.66 5.33
CA ASP A 66 3.70 3.62 5.01
C ASP A 66 4.24 2.91 6.25
N THR A 67 4.91 1.78 6.03
CA THR A 67 5.43 0.93 7.11
C THR A 67 6.54 1.58 7.94
N VAL A 68 7.26 2.58 7.42
CA VAL A 68 8.43 3.23 8.04
C VAL A 68 8.06 4.54 8.73
N SER A 69 7.35 5.43 8.03
CA SER A 69 7.14 6.82 8.42
C SER A 69 5.76 7.08 9.03
N GLY A 70 4.84 6.11 8.90
CA GLY A 70 3.48 6.20 9.42
C GLY A 70 2.57 7.11 8.61
N ILE A 71 1.56 7.67 9.29
CA ILE A 71 0.51 8.47 8.64
C ILE A 71 1.00 9.90 8.42
N GLN A 72 0.94 10.36 7.17
CA GLN A 72 1.41 11.67 6.74
C GLN A 72 0.43 12.32 5.77
N ARG A 73 0.45 13.66 5.72
CA ARG A 73 -0.28 14.42 4.69
C ARG A 73 0.47 14.37 3.37
N ALA A 74 -0.25 14.24 2.26
CA ALA A 74 0.35 14.24 0.92
C ALA A 74 -0.36 15.23 -0.03
N GLY A 75 0.43 16.10 -0.66
CA GLY A 75 -0.05 17.16 -1.57
C GLY A 75 -0.49 16.66 -2.95
N SER A 76 -0.04 15.48 -3.34
CA SER A 76 -0.32 14.87 -4.64
C SER A 76 -0.33 13.34 -4.53
N THR A 77 -0.82 12.68 -5.58
CA THR A 77 -0.75 11.23 -5.75
C THR A 77 -0.31 10.91 -7.17
N GLN A 78 0.45 9.82 -7.32
CA GLN A 78 0.82 9.27 -8.64
C GLN A 78 -0.32 8.47 -9.27
N PHE A 79 -1.36 8.17 -8.49
CA PHE A 79 -2.46 7.29 -8.90
C PHE A 79 -3.62 8.10 -9.48
N VAL A 80 -4.09 7.69 -10.66
CA VAL A 80 -5.25 8.27 -11.34
C VAL A 80 -6.13 7.12 -11.81
N ASN A 81 -7.39 7.08 -11.37
CA ASN A 81 -8.36 6.03 -11.76
C ASN A 81 -7.78 4.60 -11.64
N ASN A 82 -7.23 4.26 -10.46
CA ASN A 82 -6.58 2.96 -10.18
C ASN A 82 -5.46 2.58 -11.17
N SER A 83 -4.81 3.58 -11.75
CA SER A 83 -3.70 3.42 -12.67
C SER A 83 -2.52 4.27 -12.23
N VAL A 84 -1.31 3.83 -12.57
CA VAL A 84 -0.07 4.59 -12.38
C VAL A 84 0.63 4.69 -13.73
N HIS A 85 1.00 5.90 -14.14
CA HIS A 85 1.54 6.17 -15.48
C HIS A 85 0.71 5.61 -16.64
N GLY A 86 -0.63 5.62 -16.51
CA GLY A 86 -1.55 5.07 -17.52
C GLY A 86 -1.65 3.55 -17.55
N THR A 87 -0.94 2.85 -16.67
CA THR A 87 -1.02 1.38 -16.52
C THR A 87 -1.99 1.04 -15.39
N PRO A 88 -3.05 0.27 -15.64
CA PRO A 88 -3.97 -0.18 -14.61
C PRO A 88 -3.26 -1.02 -13.55
N ILE A 89 -3.56 -0.76 -12.28
CA ILE A 89 -3.01 -1.51 -11.16
C ILE A 89 -3.92 -2.69 -10.86
N LYS A 90 -3.32 -3.87 -10.72
CA LYS A 90 -4.05 -5.10 -10.41
C LYS A 90 -4.59 -5.05 -8.98
N GLN A 91 -5.85 -5.45 -8.81
CA GLN A 91 -6.44 -5.57 -7.48
C GLN A 91 -5.88 -6.80 -6.76
N LEU A 92 -5.50 -6.65 -5.48
CA LEU A 92 -5.21 -7.77 -4.61
C LEU A 92 -6.54 -8.42 -4.17
N PRO A 93 -6.75 -9.73 -4.40
CA PRO A 93 -8.03 -10.34 -4.06
C PRO A 93 -8.27 -10.34 -2.54
N PRO A 94 -9.53 -10.34 -2.07
CA PRO A 94 -9.86 -10.53 -0.67
C PRO A 94 -9.17 -11.76 -0.08
N MET A 95 -8.77 -11.66 1.20
CA MET A 95 -8.05 -12.71 1.93
C MET A 95 -6.72 -13.11 1.29
N HIS A 96 -6.07 -12.21 0.54
CA HIS A 96 -4.74 -12.44 -0.03
C HIS A 96 -3.70 -11.48 0.55
N SER A 97 -2.45 -11.95 0.52
CA SER A 97 -1.28 -11.18 0.92
C SER A 97 -0.26 -11.12 -0.19
N ILE A 98 0.51 -10.03 -0.23
CA ILE A 98 1.62 -9.82 -1.14
C ILE A 98 2.86 -9.42 -0.33
N ALA A 99 4.01 -10.00 -0.66
CA ALA A 99 5.26 -9.78 0.07
C ALA A 99 6.40 -9.40 -0.88
N VAL A 100 7.16 -8.37 -0.52
CA VAL A 100 8.31 -7.87 -1.27
C VAL A 100 9.37 -7.42 -0.27
N GLY A 101 10.60 -7.93 -0.40
CA GLY A 101 11.75 -7.43 0.38
C GLY A 101 11.58 -7.47 1.91
N GLY A 102 10.85 -8.46 2.45
CA GLY A 102 10.58 -8.57 3.89
C GLY A 102 9.34 -7.81 4.37
N VAL A 103 8.75 -6.95 3.54
CA VAL A 103 7.47 -6.29 3.80
C VAL A 103 6.33 -7.15 3.30
N THR A 104 5.25 -7.24 4.07
CA THR A 104 4.04 -7.98 3.71
C THR A 104 2.81 -7.12 3.91
N CYS A 105 1.96 -7.06 2.88
CA CYS A 105 0.62 -6.48 2.96
C CYS A 105 -0.45 -7.55 2.79
N GLY A 106 -1.64 -7.33 3.37
CA GLY A 106 -2.79 -8.22 3.23
C GLY A 106 -4.11 -7.47 3.34
N VAL A 107 -5.12 -7.97 2.62
CA VAL A 107 -6.46 -7.36 2.52
C VAL A 107 -7.57 -8.37 2.81
N ASP A 108 -8.60 -8.02 3.57
CA ASP A 108 -9.66 -8.97 3.99
C ASP A 108 -10.95 -8.90 3.14
N GLY A 109 -11.08 -7.88 2.28
CA GLY A 109 -12.28 -7.64 1.48
C GLY A 109 -13.42 -6.91 2.18
N ALA A 110 -13.30 -6.64 3.49
CA ALA A 110 -14.24 -5.84 4.29
C ALA A 110 -13.71 -4.43 4.57
N GLY A 111 -12.68 -3.99 3.81
CA GLY A 111 -12.03 -2.68 3.96
C GLY A 111 -10.84 -2.69 4.92
N LEU A 112 -10.37 -3.86 5.39
CA LEU A 112 -9.10 -3.94 6.09
C LEU A 112 -7.96 -4.07 5.09
N THR A 113 -6.96 -3.21 5.27
CA THR A 113 -5.62 -3.37 4.69
C THR A 113 -4.61 -3.27 5.82
N ALA A 114 -3.74 -4.25 5.95
CA ALA A 114 -2.62 -4.19 6.88
C ALA A 114 -1.33 -4.39 6.11
N CYS A 115 -0.30 -3.62 6.45
CA CYS A 115 1.05 -3.81 5.94
C CYS A 115 2.02 -3.77 7.11
N LYS A 116 3.04 -4.63 7.07
CA LYS A 116 4.09 -4.67 8.07
C LYS A 116 5.43 -5.03 7.45
N ASP A 117 6.51 -4.54 8.03
CA ASP A 117 7.87 -4.95 7.68
C ASP A 117 8.31 -6.22 8.44
N SER A 118 9.61 -6.51 8.34
CA SER A 118 10.28 -7.63 9.02
C SER A 118 10.37 -7.46 10.53
N GLU A 119 10.35 -6.22 11.03
CA GLU A 119 10.38 -5.89 12.46
C GLU A 119 8.96 -5.87 13.06
N ASN A 120 7.94 -6.07 12.23
CA ASN A 120 6.51 -5.96 12.55
C ASN A 120 6.06 -4.53 12.85
N GLU A 121 6.81 -3.53 12.40
CA GLU A 121 6.30 -2.17 12.30
C GLU A 121 5.43 -2.04 11.05
N GLY A 122 4.40 -1.22 11.11
CA GLY A 122 3.46 -1.18 10.02
C GLY A 122 2.21 -0.38 10.29
N PHE A 123 1.23 -0.52 9.42
CA PHE A 123 -0.05 0.17 9.56
C PHE A 123 -1.22 -0.76 9.33
N ILE A 124 -2.36 -0.33 9.86
CA ILE A 124 -3.68 -0.89 9.59
C ILE A 124 -4.55 0.26 9.08
N LEU A 125 -5.25 -0.01 7.98
CA LEU A 125 -6.37 0.76 7.47
C LEU A 125 -7.63 -0.09 7.67
N SER A 126 -8.65 0.44 8.34
CA SER A 126 -9.95 -0.20 8.47
C SER A 126 -11.04 0.84 8.78
N PRO A 127 -12.29 0.62 8.36
CA PRO A 127 -13.42 1.49 8.73
C PRO A 127 -13.59 1.65 10.25
N SER A 128 -13.24 0.62 11.03
CA SER A 128 -13.37 0.68 12.49
C SER A 128 -12.28 1.50 13.16
N TRP A 129 -11.05 1.40 12.65
CA TRP A 129 -9.89 2.08 13.20
C TRP A 129 -8.70 1.94 12.25
N SER A 130 -7.95 3.01 12.08
CA SER A 130 -6.69 3.02 11.33
C SER A 130 -5.58 3.64 12.16
N GLY A 131 -4.37 3.13 11.99
CA GLY A 131 -3.23 3.58 12.74
C GLY A 131 -1.94 2.93 12.31
N TRP A 132 -0.85 3.55 12.74
CA TRP A 132 0.49 3.01 12.59
C TRP A 132 0.94 2.38 13.90
N LEU A 133 1.53 1.20 13.82
CA LEU A 133 1.94 0.35 14.92
C LEU A 133 3.46 0.26 14.90
N LYS A 134 4.06 0.75 15.99
CA LYS A 134 5.49 0.59 16.26
C LYS A 134 5.71 -0.74 16.98
N HIS A 135 6.82 -1.42 16.74
CA HIS A 135 7.22 -2.50 17.62
C HIS A 135 7.69 -1.87 18.94
N THR A 136 6.84 -1.85 19.96
CA THR A 136 7.28 -1.53 21.32
C THR A 136 8.04 -2.73 21.85
N GLY A 137 9.37 -2.65 21.85
CA GLY A 137 10.24 -3.57 22.60
C GLY A 137 10.00 -3.49 24.11
#